data_AF-A0A1F3AKH6-F1
#
_entry.id   AF-A0A1F3AKH6-F1
#
_cell.length_a   1.000
_cell.length_b   1.000
_cell.length_c   1.000
_cell.angle_alpha   90.00
_cell.angle_beta   90.00
_cell.angle_gamma   90.00
#
_symmetry.space_group_name_H-M   'P 1'
#
loop_
_entity.id
_entity.type
_entity.pdbx_description
1 polymer ?
#
loop_
_entity_poly.entity_id
_entity_poly.type
_entity_poly.pdbx_seq_one_letter_code
_entity_poly.pdbx_strand_id
1 'polypeptide(L)'
;MAYAFNNDIFLSEADRETAMRAFPNVAYALDNAALRKVFEVHDIRANQSKTRSRRWGVIAVLLATLALMTAASSTLYAGAPAHIQRAISIAAAFCGIASVAIGFFGVMFRGRKLRWLTDRLATERLRQFHFQHYAAHGGAILKGARDEAARAAYIELRDRDFERFRIDFLERLDDEFFAIVEAEDPDSGLLFDFSADLPDTDDPHLEEYYRAYELLRFQRQIDYCNLLLSDSRNLWKHAPARQARFFGGLGLTCLAVVLSLDSLVFMGSIAGLPFLAAPIFSVAGVLVAFFALGARTIEDGLQPGVEAERMRQYRIALNRSHARYRGAKTPDDRIEPMIDLENASFEEMIPFLKTNFAATFVM
;
A
#
# COMPACT_ATOMS: atom_id res chain seq x y z
N MET A 1 -17.35 6.80 -7.99
CA MET A 1 -16.65 6.56 -9.26
C MET A 1 -16.68 5.06 -9.52
N ALA A 2 -17.32 4.63 -10.60
CA ALA A 2 -17.17 3.26 -11.08
C ALA A 2 -15.92 3.23 -11.96
N TYR A 3 -14.93 2.43 -11.59
CA TYR A 3 -13.74 2.23 -12.42
C TYR A 3 -14.16 1.46 -13.68
N ALA A 4 -13.63 1.83 -14.85
CA ALA A 4 -13.88 1.08 -16.08
C ALA A 4 -13.33 -0.36 -16.01
N PHE A 5 -12.25 -0.56 -15.24
CA PHE A 5 -11.64 -1.86 -14.98
C PHE A 5 -11.32 -2.02 -13.50
N ASN A 6 -11.55 -3.23 -12.94
CA ASN A 6 -11.21 -3.53 -11.56
C ASN A 6 -9.72 -3.81 -11.35
N ASN A 7 -8.98 -4.17 -12.41
CA ASN A 7 -7.55 -4.47 -12.39
C ASN A 7 -6.90 -4.12 -13.74
N ASP A 8 -5.69 -3.54 -13.72
CA ASP A 8 -4.92 -3.15 -14.90
C ASP A 8 -4.34 -4.31 -15.71
N ILE A 9 -4.26 -5.50 -15.14
CA ILE A 9 -3.78 -6.73 -15.82
C ILE A 9 -4.91 -7.76 -16.05
N PHE A 10 -6.18 -7.34 -15.96
CA PHE A 10 -7.36 -8.14 -16.31
C PHE A 10 -7.49 -9.51 -15.63
N LEU A 11 -7.33 -9.55 -14.29
CA LEU A 11 -7.50 -10.77 -13.52
C LEU A 11 -8.91 -11.39 -13.69
N SER A 12 -9.95 -10.56 -13.79
CA SER A 12 -11.32 -11.04 -13.98
C SER A 12 -11.69 -11.22 -15.45
N GLU A 13 -12.59 -12.16 -15.74
CA GLU A 13 -13.12 -12.38 -17.08
C GLU A 13 -13.91 -11.17 -17.60
N ALA A 14 -14.69 -10.54 -16.73
CA ALA A 14 -15.42 -9.32 -17.06
C ALA A 14 -14.50 -8.16 -17.48
N ASP A 15 -13.35 -7.99 -16.81
CA ASP A 15 -12.37 -6.97 -17.19
C ASP A 15 -11.77 -7.28 -18.57
N ARG A 16 -11.47 -8.56 -18.85
CA ARG A 16 -10.96 -9.00 -20.18
C ARG A 16 -11.97 -8.74 -21.29
N GLU A 17 -13.22 -9.14 -21.10
CA GLU A 17 -14.28 -8.88 -22.08
C GLU A 17 -14.46 -7.39 -22.34
N THR A 18 -14.42 -6.59 -21.27
CA THR A 18 -14.54 -5.12 -21.38
C THR A 18 -13.37 -4.54 -22.16
N ALA A 19 -12.15 -5.05 -21.93
CA ALA A 19 -10.95 -4.59 -22.63
C ALA A 19 -10.97 -4.98 -24.11
N MET A 20 -11.38 -6.22 -24.41
CA MET A 20 -11.56 -6.70 -25.79
C MET A 20 -12.61 -5.88 -26.54
N ARG A 21 -13.68 -5.44 -25.88
CA ARG A 21 -14.68 -4.54 -26.49
C ARG A 21 -14.17 -3.12 -26.67
N ALA A 22 -13.36 -2.62 -25.73
CA ALA A 22 -12.85 -1.24 -25.75
C ALA A 22 -11.68 -1.06 -26.73
N PHE A 23 -10.86 -2.10 -26.90
CA PHE A 23 -9.60 -2.07 -27.64
C PHE A 23 -9.43 -3.33 -28.53
N PRO A 24 -10.36 -3.59 -29.46
CA PRO A 24 -10.40 -4.86 -30.20
C PRO A 24 -9.15 -5.15 -31.03
N ASN A 25 -8.44 -4.12 -31.51
CA ASN A 25 -7.29 -4.28 -32.39
C ASN A 25 -5.99 -4.52 -31.61
N VAL A 26 -5.92 -4.08 -30.35
CA VAL A 26 -4.71 -4.21 -29.51
C VAL A 26 -4.90 -5.09 -28.27
N ALA A 27 -6.11 -5.60 -28.02
CA ALA A 27 -6.42 -6.44 -26.86
C ALA A 27 -5.57 -7.72 -26.78
N TYR A 28 -5.15 -8.29 -27.92
CA TYR A 28 -4.29 -9.46 -27.93
C TYR A 28 -2.91 -9.19 -27.28
N ALA A 29 -2.42 -7.95 -27.36
CA ALA A 29 -1.16 -7.54 -26.74
C ALA A 29 -1.30 -7.35 -25.22
N LEU A 30 -2.48 -6.90 -24.80
CA LEU A 30 -2.87 -6.70 -23.40
C LEU A 30 -3.18 -8.02 -22.66
N ASP A 31 -3.56 -9.08 -23.39
CA ASP A 31 -3.87 -10.38 -22.80
C ASP A 31 -2.64 -11.29 -22.68
N ASN A 32 -2.05 -11.36 -21.48
CA ASN A 32 -0.99 -12.32 -21.15
C ASN A 32 -1.41 -13.25 -20.00
N ALA A 33 -1.86 -14.46 -20.35
CA ALA A 33 -2.32 -15.46 -19.38
C ALA A 33 -1.22 -16.01 -18.47
N ALA A 34 0.00 -16.20 -18.99
CA ALA A 34 1.13 -16.69 -18.22
C ALA A 34 1.53 -15.69 -17.12
N LEU A 35 1.62 -14.41 -17.48
CA LEU A 35 1.90 -13.32 -16.56
C LEU A 35 0.84 -13.22 -15.46
N ARG A 36 -0.45 -13.26 -15.81
CA ARG A 36 -1.55 -13.22 -14.83
C ARG A 36 -1.46 -14.33 -13.79
N LYS A 37 -1.17 -15.56 -14.24
CA LYS A 37 -1.05 -16.71 -13.35
C LYS A 37 0.06 -16.52 -12.32
N VAL A 38 1.20 -15.97 -12.73
CA VAL A 38 2.31 -15.66 -11.82
C VAL A 38 1.96 -14.50 -10.89
N PHE A 39 1.36 -13.44 -11.43
CA PHE A 39 0.92 -12.28 -10.65
C PHE A 39 -0.04 -12.66 -9.54
N GLU A 40 -1.07 -13.48 -9.83
CA GLU A 40 -2.10 -13.87 -8.87
C GLU A 40 -1.51 -14.58 -7.65
N VAL A 41 -0.50 -15.45 -7.87
CA VAL A 41 0.20 -16.14 -6.78
C VAL A 41 0.85 -15.14 -5.83
N HIS A 42 1.56 -14.13 -6.35
CA HIS A 42 2.22 -13.13 -5.53
C HIS A 42 1.22 -12.16 -4.87
N ASP A 43 0.19 -11.71 -5.59
CA ASP A 43 -0.79 -10.76 -5.04
C ASP A 43 -1.63 -11.37 -3.90
N ILE A 44 -2.06 -12.63 -4.04
CA ILE A 44 -2.76 -13.35 -2.97
C ILE A 44 -1.88 -13.45 -1.72
N ARG A 45 -0.63 -13.88 -1.88
CA ARG A 45 0.33 -14.02 -0.75
C ARG A 45 0.62 -12.68 -0.10
N ALA A 46 0.81 -11.63 -0.90
CA ALA A 46 1.07 -10.28 -0.40
C ALA A 46 -0.13 -9.72 0.40
N ASN A 47 -1.35 -9.89 -0.12
CA ASN A 47 -2.57 -9.38 0.52
C ASN A 47 -2.91 -10.14 1.81
N GLN A 48 -2.73 -11.46 1.84
CA GLN A 48 -2.93 -12.27 3.03
C GLN A 48 -1.91 -11.93 4.13
N SER A 49 -0.64 -11.77 3.76
CA SER A 49 0.43 -11.45 4.71
C SER A 49 0.23 -10.08 5.36
N LYS A 50 -0.11 -9.05 4.57
CA LYS A 50 -0.44 -7.70 5.06
C LYS A 50 -1.60 -7.73 6.06
N THR A 51 -2.70 -8.38 5.69
CA THR A 51 -3.91 -8.40 6.53
C THR A 51 -3.67 -9.13 7.85
N ARG A 52 -2.94 -10.24 7.82
CA ARG A 52 -2.63 -11.02 9.02
C ARG A 52 -1.70 -10.25 9.95
N SER A 53 -0.63 -9.68 9.41
CA SER A 53 0.35 -8.89 10.18
C SER A 53 -0.34 -7.74 10.93
N ARG A 54 -1.13 -6.91 10.22
CA ARG A 54 -1.85 -5.78 10.82
C ARG A 54 -2.74 -6.18 11.98
N ARG A 55 -3.50 -7.27 11.82
CA ARG A 55 -4.41 -7.77 12.86
C ARG A 55 -3.64 -8.14 14.13
N TRP A 56 -2.53 -8.85 14.01
CA TRP A 56 -1.72 -9.22 15.17
C TRP A 56 -1.06 -8.02 15.84
N GLY A 57 -0.60 -7.03 15.05
CA GLY A 57 -0.05 -5.79 15.58
C GLY A 57 -1.07 -5.01 16.41
N VAL A 58 -2.27 -4.81 15.84
CA VAL A 58 -3.37 -4.13 16.55
C VAL A 58 -3.78 -4.91 17.81
N ILE A 59 -3.89 -6.24 17.74
CA ILE A 59 -4.21 -7.07 18.91
C ILE A 59 -3.15 -6.93 20.01
N ALA A 60 -1.86 -6.95 19.66
CA ALA A 60 -0.78 -6.78 20.63
C ALA A 60 -0.89 -5.43 21.36
N VAL A 61 -1.06 -4.33 20.61
CA VAL A 61 -1.19 -3.01 21.20
C VAL A 61 -2.44 -2.91 22.09
N LEU A 62 -3.58 -3.43 21.63
CA LEU A 62 -4.81 -3.45 22.44
C LEU A 62 -4.62 -4.22 23.75
N LEU A 63 -3.96 -5.37 23.73
CA LEU A 63 -3.67 -6.16 24.93
C LEU A 63 -2.74 -5.42 25.89
N ALA A 64 -1.68 -4.76 25.39
CA ALA A 64 -0.82 -3.91 26.21
C ALA A 64 -1.59 -2.76 26.85
N THR A 65 -2.38 -2.04 26.05
CA THR A 65 -3.19 -0.91 26.54
C THR A 65 -4.19 -1.37 27.61
N LEU A 66 -4.88 -2.49 27.38
CA LEU A 66 -5.81 -3.06 28.37
C LEU A 66 -5.12 -3.48 29.66
N ALA A 67 -3.92 -4.08 29.58
CA ALA A 67 -3.14 -4.45 30.76
C ALA A 67 -2.76 -3.21 31.60
N LEU A 68 -2.28 -2.15 30.95
CA LEU A 68 -1.92 -0.89 31.60
C LEU A 68 -3.13 -0.18 32.21
N MET A 69 -4.24 -0.09 31.46
CA MET A 69 -5.49 0.50 31.93
C MET A 69 -6.04 -0.25 33.15
N THR A 70 -5.97 -1.58 33.14
CA THR A 70 -6.45 -2.39 34.26
C THR A 70 -5.59 -2.16 35.50
N ALA A 71 -4.26 -2.15 35.35
CA ALA A 71 -3.34 -1.86 36.45
C ALA A 71 -3.57 -0.46 37.06
N ALA A 72 -3.79 0.55 36.20
CA ALA A 72 -4.07 1.92 36.61
C ALA A 72 -5.41 2.09 37.34
N SER A 73 -6.37 1.22 37.05
CA SER A 73 -7.70 1.23 37.66
C SER A 73 -7.74 0.56 39.04
N SER A 74 -6.61 0.10 39.58
CA SER A 74 -6.53 -0.67 40.83
C SER A 74 -7.21 -0.02 42.03
N THR A 75 -7.16 1.30 42.13
CA THR A 75 -7.80 2.05 43.21
C THR A 75 -9.33 2.04 43.12
N LEU A 76 -9.92 1.90 41.93
CA LEU A 76 -11.37 1.91 41.72
C LEU A 76 -12.04 0.62 42.20
N TYR A 77 -11.31 -0.51 42.20
CA TYR A 77 -11.82 -1.81 42.65
C TYR A 77 -11.15 -2.29 43.94
N ALA A 78 -10.46 -1.40 44.67
CA ALA A 78 -9.81 -1.72 45.94
C ALA A 78 -10.79 -2.24 47.02
N GLY A 79 -12.06 -1.83 46.96
CA GLY A 79 -13.13 -2.31 47.84
C GLY A 79 -13.84 -3.59 47.37
N ALA A 80 -13.50 -4.12 46.19
CA ALA A 80 -14.12 -5.32 45.66
C ALA A 80 -13.67 -6.59 46.42
N PRO A 81 -14.47 -7.66 46.45
CA PRO A 81 -14.07 -8.94 47.02
C PRO A 81 -12.74 -9.47 46.45
N ALA A 82 -11.92 -10.11 47.30
CA ALA A 82 -10.58 -10.58 46.93
C ALA A 82 -10.54 -11.49 45.69
N HIS A 83 -11.58 -12.30 45.46
CA HIS A 83 -11.67 -13.15 44.28
C HIS A 83 -11.84 -12.36 42.97
N ILE A 84 -12.57 -11.23 43.01
CA ILE A 84 -12.74 -10.34 41.85
C ILE A 84 -11.42 -9.63 41.55
N GLN A 85 -10.75 -9.10 42.58
CA GLN A 85 -9.44 -8.45 42.42
C GLN A 85 -8.42 -9.41 41.82
N ARG A 86 -8.35 -10.66 42.30
CA ARG A 86 -7.48 -11.70 41.73
C ARG A 86 -7.83 -11.99 40.27
N ALA A 87 -9.12 -12.12 39.94
CA ALA A 87 -9.55 -12.40 38.57
C ALA A 87 -9.13 -11.27 37.60
N ILE A 88 -9.33 -10.01 38.00
CA ILE A 88 -8.92 -8.83 37.22
C ILE A 88 -7.40 -8.79 37.03
N SER A 89 -6.63 -8.99 38.11
CA SER A 89 -5.17 -8.99 38.04
C SER A 89 -4.61 -10.11 37.18
N ILE A 90 -5.19 -11.32 37.25
CA ILE A 90 -4.80 -12.45 36.39
C ILE A 90 -5.10 -12.13 34.92
N ALA A 91 -6.28 -11.58 34.62
CA ALA A 91 -6.63 -11.19 33.26
C ALA A 91 -5.69 -10.10 32.71
N ALA A 92 -5.36 -9.08 33.51
CA ALA A 92 -4.42 -8.03 33.14
C ALA A 92 -3.01 -8.58 32.88
N ALA A 93 -2.53 -9.46 33.77
CA ALA A 93 -1.23 -10.12 33.60
C ALA A 93 -1.19 -10.97 32.32
N PHE A 94 -2.26 -11.72 32.04
CA PHE A 94 -2.37 -12.47 30.79
C PHE A 94 -2.34 -11.56 29.56
N CYS A 95 -3.07 -10.44 29.58
CA CYS A 95 -3.03 -9.46 28.49
C CYS A 95 -1.61 -8.89 28.28
N GLY A 96 -0.91 -8.52 29.37
CA GLY A 96 0.46 -8.01 29.29
C GLY A 96 1.43 -9.04 28.72
N ILE A 97 1.41 -10.28 29.22
CA ILE A 97 2.27 -11.38 28.74
C ILE A 97 1.95 -11.71 27.28
N ALA A 98 0.67 -11.83 26.93
CA ALA A 98 0.25 -12.12 25.56
C ALA A 98 0.67 -11.01 24.59
N SER A 99 0.55 -9.74 24.98
CA SER A 99 1.06 -8.61 24.19
C SER A 99 2.55 -8.72 23.92
N VAL A 100 3.36 -8.96 24.97
CA VAL A 100 4.82 -9.08 24.83
C VAL A 100 5.17 -10.29 23.97
N ALA A 101 4.50 -11.42 24.15
CA ALA A 101 4.71 -12.61 23.33
C ALA A 101 4.38 -12.33 21.87
N ILE A 102 3.23 -11.73 21.55
CA ILE A 102 2.85 -11.39 20.16
C ILE A 102 3.84 -10.37 19.58
N GLY A 103 4.26 -9.36 20.34
CA GLY A 103 5.25 -8.38 19.89
C GLY A 103 6.60 -9.02 19.60
N PHE A 104 7.11 -9.84 20.51
CA PHE A 104 8.38 -10.55 20.38
C PHE A 104 8.38 -11.54 19.21
N PHE A 105 7.33 -12.37 19.10
CA PHE A 105 7.18 -13.27 17.95
C PHE A 105 6.95 -12.50 16.65
N GLY A 106 6.24 -11.37 16.69
CA GLY A 106 6.05 -10.43 15.58
C GLY A 106 7.37 -9.92 15.01
N VAL A 107 8.29 -9.49 15.88
CA VAL A 107 9.66 -9.06 15.52
C VAL A 107 10.48 -10.22 14.96
N MET A 108 10.29 -11.44 15.47
CA MET A 108 10.98 -12.66 14.98
C MET A 108 10.50 -13.11 13.58
N PHE A 109 9.45 -12.52 13.00
CA PHE A 109 8.97 -12.87 11.66
C PHE A 109 9.61 -12.04 10.52
N ARG A 110 10.90 -11.71 10.63
CA ARG A 110 11.69 -11.07 9.55
C ARG A 110 11.47 -11.77 8.19
N GLY A 111 11.40 -13.11 8.17
CA GLY A 111 11.14 -13.89 6.95
C GLY A 111 9.71 -13.83 6.39
N ARG A 112 8.67 -13.52 7.20
CA ARG A 112 7.32 -13.28 6.65
C ARG A 112 7.20 -11.87 6.08
N LYS A 113 7.80 -10.91 6.76
CA LYS A 113 7.93 -9.54 6.30
C LYS A 113 8.71 -9.45 4.99
N LEU A 114 9.87 -10.11 4.91
CA LEU A 114 10.65 -10.21 3.68
C LEU A 114 9.80 -10.79 2.55
N ARG A 115 9.16 -11.95 2.77
CA ARG A 115 8.25 -12.54 1.77
C ARG A 115 7.12 -11.61 1.33
N TRP A 116 6.51 -10.87 2.24
CA TRP A 116 5.49 -9.89 1.88
C TRP A 116 6.06 -8.79 0.98
N LEU A 117 7.25 -8.28 1.29
CA LEU A 117 7.90 -7.23 0.50
C LEU A 117 8.38 -7.75 -0.86
N THR A 118 8.91 -8.97 -0.92
CA THR A 118 9.34 -9.58 -2.17
C THR A 118 8.13 -9.91 -3.06
N ASP A 119 7.05 -10.46 -2.50
CA ASP A 119 5.79 -10.64 -3.25
C ASP A 119 5.24 -9.29 -3.77
N ARG A 120 5.36 -8.20 -3.00
CA ARG A 120 4.98 -6.86 -3.48
C ARG A 120 5.85 -6.37 -4.62
N LEU A 121 7.17 -6.47 -4.46
CA LEU A 121 8.12 -6.15 -5.53
C LEU A 121 7.80 -6.94 -6.80
N ALA A 122 7.55 -8.25 -6.69
CA ALA A 122 7.17 -9.08 -7.82
C ALA A 122 5.88 -8.59 -8.51
N THR A 123 4.83 -8.26 -7.74
CA THR A 123 3.58 -7.74 -8.33
C THR A 123 3.78 -6.43 -9.08
N GLU A 124 4.56 -5.48 -8.54
CA GLU A 124 4.81 -4.20 -9.22
C GLU A 124 5.71 -4.39 -10.45
N ARG A 125 6.76 -5.20 -10.36
CA ARG A 125 7.65 -5.48 -11.51
C ARG A 125 6.95 -6.26 -12.60
N LEU A 126 5.99 -7.13 -12.27
CA LEU A 126 5.11 -7.79 -13.25
C LEU A 126 4.21 -6.79 -13.99
N ARG A 127 3.65 -5.79 -13.29
CA ARG A 127 2.90 -4.71 -13.95
C ARG A 127 3.80 -3.87 -14.84
N GLN A 128 4.99 -3.51 -14.34
CA GLN A 128 5.96 -2.76 -15.14
C GLN A 128 6.39 -3.55 -16.37
N PHE A 129 6.71 -4.84 -16.26
CA PHE A 129 6.98 -5.69 -17.41
C PHE A 129 5.85 -5.60 -18.43
N HIS A 130 4.60 -5.78 -17.99
CA HIS A 130 3.44 -5.76 -18.89
C HIS A 130 3.32 -4.45 -19.67
N PHE A 131 3.37 -3.31 -18.98
CA PHE A 131 3.17 -2.01 -19.60
C PHE A 131 4.39 -1.48 -20.34
N GLN A 132 5.61 -1.76 -19.85
CA GLN A 132 6.83 -1.41 -20.56
C GLN A 132 6.99 -2.25 -21.83
N HIS A 133 6.66 -3.54 -21.80
CA HIS A 133 6.67 -4.36 -23.01
C HIS A 133 5.64 -3.85 -24.04
N TYR A 134 4.44 -3.47 -23.58
CA TYR A 134 3.43 -2.87 -24.45
C TYR A 134 3.88 -1.54 -25.05
N ALA A 135 4.53 -0.68 -24.26
CA ALA A 135 5.04 0.61 -24.69
C ALA A 135 6.23 0.48 -25.67
N ALA A 136 7.18 -0.40 -25.39
CA ALA A 136 8.41 -0.55 -26.16
C ALA A 136 8.25 -1.26 -27.50
N HIS A 137 7.13 -1.96 -27.72
CA HIS A 137 6.87 -2.76 -28.93
C HIS A 137 5.62 -2.26 -29.68
N GLY A 138 5.40 -0.95 -29.68
CA GLY A 138 4.21 -0.34 -30.28
C GLY A 138 4.11 -0.64 -31.78
N GLY A 139 5.24 -0.60 -32.51
CA GLY A 139 5.29 -0.92 -33.94
C GLY A 139 4.85 -2.35 -34.26
N ALA A 140 5.39 -3.35 -33.55
CA ALA A 140 5.03 -4.76 -33.70
C ALA A 140 3.56 -5.03 -33.34
N ILE A 141 3.03 -4.36 -32.31
CA ILE A 141 1.61 -4.44 -31.93
C ILE A 141 0.73 -3.90 -33.05
N LEU A 142 1.03 -2.72 -33.60
CA LEU A 142 0.21 -2.16 -34.66
C LEU A 142 0.32 -2.94 -35.99
N LYS A 143 1.47 -3.56 -36.24
CA LYS A 143 1.62 -4.52 -37.34
C LYS A 143 0.73 -5.76 -37.14
N GLY A 144 0.73 -6.34 -35.94
CA GLY A 144 -0.11 -7.50 -35.60
C GLY A 144 -1.61 -7.20 -35.49
N ALA A 145 -2.00 -5.93 -35.37
CA ALA A 145 -3.39 -5.53 -35.52
C ALA A 145 -3.91 -5.75 -36.95
N ARG A 146 -3.02 -5.68 -37.95
CA ARG A 146 -3.35 -5.77 -39.39
C ARG A 146 -3.04 -7.13 -40.01
N ASP A 147 -2.08 -7.86 -39.44
CA ASP A 147 -1.57 -9.13 -39.97
C ASP A 147 -1.51 -10.20 -38.87
N GLU A 148 -2.17 -11.33 -39.11
CA GLU A 148 -2.24 -12.44 -38.16
C GLU A 148 -0.87 -13.13 -37.97
N ALA A 149 -0.01 -13.14 -38.99
CA ALA A 149 1.34 -13.68 -38.85
C ALA A 149 2.21 -12.78 -37.95
N ALA A 150 2.15 -11.46 -38.15
CA ALA A 150 2.80 -10.49 -37.26
C ALA A 150 2.24 -10.54 -35.83
N ARG A 151 0.93 -10.79 -35.66
CA ARG A 151 0.30 -11.00 -34.34
C ARG A 151 0.91 -12.19 -33.62
N ALA A 152 0.98 -13.34 -34.30
CA ALA A 152 1.58 -14.54 -33.74
C ALA A 152 3.05 -14.32 -33.36
N ALA A 153 3.81 -13.65 -34.23
CA ALA A 153 5.22 -13.32 -33.97
C ALA A 153 5.41 -12.41 -32.74
N TYR A 154 4.52 -11.41 -32.56
CA TYR A 154 4.54 -10.57 -31.36
C TYR A 154 4.22 -11.37 -30.09
N ILE A 155 3.24 -12.27 -30.14
CA ILE A 155 2.89 -13.10 -28.97
C ILE A 155 4.06 -14.00 -28.59
N GLU A 156 4.71 -14.63 -29.56
CA GLU A 156 5.90 -15.45 -29.33
C GLU A 156 7.06 -14.63 -28.74
N LEU A 157 7.31 -13.43 -29.27
CA LEU A 157 8.28 -12.48 -28.74
C LEU A 157 8.01 -12.16 -27.26
N ARG A 158 6.77 -11.76 -26.96
CA ARG A 158 6.35 -11.41 -25.59
C ARG A 158 6.48 -12.58 -24.63
N ASP A 159 6.11 -13.77 -25.06
CA ASP A 159 6.16 -14.96 -24.21
C ASP A 159 7.62 -15.37 -23.93
N ARG A 160 8.51 -15.24 -24.92
CA ARG A 160 9.96 -15.44 -24.74
C ARG A 160 10.57 -14.40 -23.79
N ASP A 161 10.25 -13.13 -23.98
CA ASP A 161 10.80 -12.05 -23.16
C ASP A 161 10.26 -12.11 -21.72
N PHE A 162 9.01 -12.58 -21.54
CA PHE A 162 8.45 -12.85 -20.23
C PHE A 162 9.16 -14.02 -19.54
N GLU A 163 9.46 -15.09 -20.27
CA GLU A 163 10.20 -16.22 -19.73
C GLU A 163 11.61 -15.81 -19.30
N ARG A 164 12.28 -14.96 -20.09
CA ARG A 164 13.56 -14.36 -19.70
C ARG A 164 13.42 -13.52 -18.42
N PHE A 165 12.43 -12.63 -18.35
CA PHE A 165 12.17 -11.83 -17.15
C PHE A 165 11.90 -12.73 -15.93
N ARG A 166 11.20 -13.85 -16.11
CA ARG A 166 10.92 -14.81 -15.04
C ARG A 166 12.20 -15.41 -14.48
N ILE A 167 13.11 -15.85 -15.35
CA ILE A 167 14.40 -16.45 -14.94
C ILE A 167 15.32 -15.38 -14.35
N ASP A 168 15.49 -14.26 -15.04
CA ASP A 168 16.48 -13.24 -14.68
C ASP A 168 16.08 -12.49 -13.40
N PHE A 169 14.78 -12.25 -13.18
CA PHE A 169 14.28 -11.46 -12.06
C PHE A 169 13.48 -12.27 -11.03
N LEU A 170 12.43 -12.99 -11.45
CA LEU A 170 11.49 -13.60 -10.50
C LEU A 170 12.07 -14.82 -9.77
N GLU A 171 12.91 -15.62 -10.44
CA GLU A 171 13.60 -16.75 -9.78
C GLU A 171 14.71 -16.28 -8.83
N ARG A 172 15.16 -15.03 -8.97
CA ARG A 172 16.19 -14.37 -8.16
C ARG A 172 15.63 -13.24 -7.29
N LEU A 173 14.31 -13.26 -7.04
CA LEU A 173 13.58 -12.15 -6.44
C LEU A 173 14.12 -11.68 -5.08
N ASP A 174 14.62 -12.60 -4.25
CA ASP A 174 15.21 -12.26 -2.97
C ASP A 174 16.52 -11.47 -3.14
N ASP A 175 17.40 -11.88 -4.06
CA ASP A 175 18.65 -11.19 -4.37
C ASP A 175 18.36 -9.81 -4.97
N GLU A 176 17.44 -9.74 -5.93
CA GLU A 176 16.99 -8.49 -6.57
C GLU A 176 16.37 -7.53 -5.56
N PHE A 177 15.62 -8.04 -4.59
CA PHE A 177 15.07 -7.24 -3.51
C PHE A 177 16.18 -6.56 -2.68
N PHE A 178 17.22 -7.30 -2.29
CA PHE A 178 18.34 -6.72 -1.55
C PHE A 178 19.12 -5.73 -2.39
N ALA A 179 19.36 -6.04 -3.67
CA ALA A 179 20.01 -5.10 -4.59
C ALA A 179 19.28 -3.75 -4.65
N ILE A 180 17.95 -3.75 -4.75
CA ILE A 180 17.14 -2.52 -4.80
C ILE A 180 17.11 -1.78 -3.47
N VAL A 181 16.97 -2.50 -2.35
CA VAL A 181 16.84 -1.89 -1.02
C VAL A 181 18.18 -1.35 -0.50
N GLU A 182 19.29 -1.97 -0.87
CA GLU A 182 20.64 -1.57 -0.43
C GLU A 182 21.29 -0.56 -1.38
N ALA A 183 20.86 -0.47 -2.64
CA ALA A 183 21.36 0.54 -3.57
C ALA A 183 21.06 1.97 -3.09
N GLU A 184 22.07 2.84 -3.11
CA GLU A 184 21.88 4.28 -2.85
C GLU A 184 21.11 4.94 -4.00
N ASP A 185 21.48 4.58 -5.23
CA ASP A 185 20.86 5.02 -6.48
C ASP A 185 20.62 3.80 -7.38
N PRO A 186 19.45 3.13 -7.28
CA PRO A 186 19.14 2.02 -8.16
C PRO A 186 18.99 2.53 -9.60
N ASP A 187 19.57 1.81 -10.56
CA ASP A 187 19.44 2.10 -12.00
C ASP A 187 17.98 2.29 -12.42
N SER A 188 17.77 2.88 -13.61
CA SER A 188 16.44 3.16 -14.15
C SER A 188 15.52 1.94 -14.05
N GLY A 189 14.24 2.15 -13.74
CA GLY A 189 13.25 1.08 -13.62
C GLY A 189 12.87 0.40 -14.95
N LEU A 190 13.55 0.73 -16.04
CA LEU A 190 13.26 0.31 -17.40
C LEU A 190 13.83 -1.09 -17.69
N LEU A 191 12.98 -1.94 -18.26
CA LEU A 191 13.26 -3.31 -18.67
C LEU A 191 13.55 -3.42 -20.18
N PHE A 192 13.14 -2.41 -20.95
CA PHE A 192 13.17 -2.40 -22.41
C PHE A 192 13.66 -1.06 -22.94
N ASP A 193 14.19 -1.07 -24.16
CA ASP A 193 14.44 0.14 -24.94
C ASP A 193 13.16 0.57 -25.64
N PHE A 194 12.60 1.71 -25.20
CA PHE A 194 11.33 2.23 -25.73
C PHE A 194 11.48 2.83 -27.13
N SER A 195 12.70 3.12 -27.58
CA SER A 195 12.97 3.71 -28.89
C SER A 195 13.14 2.66 -30.00
N ALA A 196 13.19 1.38 -29.64
CA ALA A 196 13.54 0.31 -30.57
C ALA A 196 12.46 0.00 -31.61
N ASP A 197 11.17 0.10 -31.25
CA ASP A 197 10.05 -0.32 -32.09
C ASP A 197 8.86 0.64 -31.97
N LEU A 198 9.06 1.83 -32.51
CA LEU A 198 8.11 2.92 -32.50
C LEU A 198 6.90 2.66 -33.42
N PRO A 199 5.68 3.02 -32.99
CA PRO A 199 4.53 3.09 -33.88
C PRO A 199 4.75 4.00 -35.10
N ASP A 200 4.25 3.58 -36.26
CA ASP A 200 4.14 4.44 -37.43
C ASP A 200 3.08 5.54 -37.19
N THR A 201 3.40 6.79 -37.54
CA THR A 201 2.49 7.95 -37.39
C THR A 201 1.19 7.79 -38.16
N ASP A 202 1.21 7.04 -39.26
CA ASP A 202 0.06 6.88 -40.15
C ASP A 202 -0.74 5.59 -39.89
N ASP A 203 -0.44 4.86 -38.80
CA ASP A 203 -1.13 3.60 -38.51
C ASP A 203 -2.61 3.84 -38.09
N PRO A 204 -3.58 3.14 -38.71
CA PRO A 204 -5.00 3.35 -38.45
C PRO A 204 -5.45 2.99 -37.02
N HIS A 205 -4.67 2.20 -36.29
CA HIS A 205 -4.97 1.76 -34.92
C HIS A 205 -4.14 2.50 -33.85
N LEU A 206 -3.35 3.51 -34.24
CA LEU A 206 -2.47 4.26 -33.36
C LEU A 206 -3.20 4.91 -32.18
N GLU A 207 -4.34 5.55 -32.43
CA GLU A 207 -5.15 6.20 -31.39
C GLU A 207 -5.72 5.17 -30.39
N GLU A 208 -6.07 3.97 -30.85
CA GLU A 208 -6.54 2.90 -29.98
C GLU A 208 -5.41 2.40 -29.07
N TYR A 209 -4.21 2.20 -29.63
CA TYR A 209 -3.02 1.81 -28.89
C TYR A 209 -2.68 2.79 -27.76
N TYR A 210 -2.70 4.09 -28.08
CA TYR A 210 -2.43 5.14 -27.11
C TYR A 210 -3.51 5.27 -26.05
N ARG A 211 -4.78 5.23 -26.47
CA ARG A 211 -5.91 5.27 -25.53
C ARG A 211 -5.90 4.08 -24.58
N ALA A 212 -5.49 2.90 -25.04
CA ALA A 212 -5.34 1.73 -24.18
C ALA A 212 -4.30 1.97 -23.09
N TYR A 213 -3.10 2.44 -23.46
CA TYR A 213 -2.06 2.78 -22.47
C TYR A 213 -2.51 3.89 -21.51
N GLU A 214 -3.13 4.95 -22.02
CA GLU A 214 -3.66 6.05 -21.21
C GLU A 214 -4.66 5.55 -20.16
N LEU A 215 -5.65 4.76 -20.58
CA LEU A 215 -6.73 4.35 -19.70
C LEU A 215 -6.26 3.29 -18.68
N LEU A 216 -5.45 2.33 -19.12
CA LEU A 216 -5.06 1.18 -18.31
C LEU A 216 -3.87 1.48 -17.40
N ARG A 217 -2.97 2.39 -17.81
CA ARG A 217 -1.76 2.71 -17.06
C ARG A 217 -1.81 4.06 -16.39
N PHE A 218 -1.95 5.15 -17.14
CA PHE A 218 -2.00 6.51 -16.56
C PHE A 218 -3.20 6.70 -15.66
N GLN A 219 -4.40 6.62 -16.23
CA GLN A 219 -5.65 6.92 -15.52
C GLN A 219 -5.85 5.99 -14.34
N ARG A 220 -5.52 4.70 -14.50
CA ARG A 220 -5.65 3.72 -13.43
C ARG A 220 -4.76 4.03 -12.24
N GLN A 221 -3.49 4.38 -12.46
CA GLN A 221 -2.56 4.72 -11.39
C GLN A 221 -2.99 6.03 -10.70
N ILE A 222 -3.44 7.03 -11.47
CA ILE A 222 -4.01 8.27 -10.93
C ILE A 222 -5.24 7.99 -10.06
N ASP A 223 -6.17 7.16 -10.54
CA ASP A 223 -7.39 6.84 -9.80
C ASP A 223 -7.11 5.99 -8.57
N TYR A 224 -6.07 5.15 -8.60
CA TYR A 224 -5.59 4.42 -7.43
C TYR A 224 -5.04 5.37 -6.36
N CYS A 225 -4.21 6.35 -6.74
CA CYS A 225 -3.75 7.40 -5.82
C CYS A 225 -4.93 8.20 -5.27
N ASN A 226 -5.88 8.59 -6.12
CA ASN A 226 -7.08 9.32 -5.69
C ASN A 226 -7.93 8.51 -4.71
N LEU A 227 -8.05 7.18 -4.91
CA LEU A 227 -8.75 6.31 -3.98
C LEU A 227 -8.10 6.29 -2.60
N LEU A 228 -6.76 6.13 -2.55
CA LEU A 228 -5.99 6.09 -1.30
C LEU A 228 -5.99 7.44 -0.57
N LEU A 229 -6.06 8.54 -1.32
CA LEU A 229 -6.13 9.89 -0.79
C LEU A 229 -7.57 10.35 -0.49
N SER A 230 -8.59 9.56 -0.87
CA SER A 230 -10.00 9.90 -0.63
C SER A 230 -10.45 9.66 0.81
N ASP A 231 -11.37 10.50 1.28
CA ASP A 231 -12.03 10.34 2.58
C ASP A 231 -13.15 9.28 2.58
N SER A 232 -13.53 8.81 1.39
CA SER A 232 -14.67 7.91 1.19
C SER A 232 -14.46 6.48 1.71
N ARG A 233 -13.19 6.06 1.92
CA ARG A 233 -12.88 4.72 2.40
C ARG A 233 -13.04 4.58 3.91
N ASN A 234 -13.43 3.38 4.34
CA ASN A 234 -13.46 3.01 5.76
C ASN A 234 -12.04 3.14 6.37
N LEU A 235 -11.94 3.71 7.58
CA LEU A 235 -10.71 3.88 8.37
C LEU A 235 -9.86 2.61 8.49
N TRP A 236 -10.51 1.45 8.57
CA TRP A 236 -9.85 0.16 8.74
C TRP A 236 -9.52 -0.55 7.41
N LYS A 237 -10.03 -0.01 6.30
CA LYS A 237 -9.54 -0.35 4.95
C LYS A 237 -8.37 0.58 4.64
N HIS A 238 -7.50 0.19 3.70
CA HIS A 238 -6.31 0.96 3.36
C HIS A 238 -6.67 2.37 2.86
N ALA A 239 -6.57 3.35 3.77
CA ALA A 239 -7.03 4.73 3.62
C ALA A 239 -6.10 5.68 4.41
N PRO A 240 -4.82 5.80 3.98
CA PRO A 240 -3.77 6.49 4.75
C PRO A 240 -4.12 7.95 5.07
N ALA A 241 -4.71 8.69 4.13
CA ALA A 241 -5.10 10.08 4.37
C ALA A 241 -6.13 10.24 5.50
N ARG A 242 -7.13 9.36 5.54
CA ARG A 242 -8.17 9.36 6.56
C ARG A 242 -7.64 8.89 7.92
N GLN A 243 -6.77 7.88 7.93
CA GLN A 243 -6.10 7.39 9.13
C GLN A 243 -5.24 8.50 9.76
N ALA A 244 -4.45 9.22 8.98
CA ALA A 244 -3.62 10.32 9.48
C ALA A 244 -4.46 11.43 10.14
N ARG A 245 -5.58 11.83 9.53
CA ARG A 245 -6.49 12.82 10.13
C ARG A 245 -7.15 12.29 11.41
N PHE A 246 -7.57 11.03 11.40
CA PHE A 246 -8.21 10.41 12.56
C PHE A 246 -7.27 10.36 13.76
N PHE A 247 -6.05 9.84 13.59
CA PHE A 247 -5.08 9.75 14.68
C PHE A 247 -4.61 11.13 15.15
N GLY A 248 -4.40 12.08 14.24
CA GLY A 248 -4.10 13.47 14.59
C GLY A 248 -5.20 14.12 15.43
N GLY A 249 -6.47 13.96 15.05
CA GLY A 249 -7.61 14.47 15.82
C GLY A 249 -7.80 13.75 17.16
N LEU A 250 -7.58 12.43 17.20
CA LEU A 250 -7.66 11.61 18.41
C LEU A 250 -6.63 12.04 19.44
N GLY A 251 -5.37 12.24 19.04
CA GLY A 251 -4.31 12.70 19.93
C GLY A 251 -4.62 14.05 20.57
N LEU A 252 -5.08 15.03 19.77
CA LEU A 252 -5.48 16.34 20.28
C LEU A 252 -6.67 16.26 21.24
N THR A 253 -7.66 15.42 20.92
CA THR A 253 -8.85 15.22 21.76
C THR A 253 -8.47 14.59 23.11
N CYS A 254 -7.64 13.54 23.10
CA CYS A 254 -7.15 12.91 24.32
C CYS A 254 -6.35 13.88 25.19
N LEU A 255 -5.47 14.70 24.59
CA LEU A 255 -4.72 15.72 25.30
C LEU A 255 -5.66 16.73 25.98
N ALA A 256 -6.66 17.24 25.25
CA ALA A 256 -7.64 18.18 25.82
C ALA A 256 -8.42 17.57 26.99
N VAL A 257 -8.80 16.29 26.90
CA VAL A 257 -9.50 15.57 27.97
C VAL A 257 -8.61 15.40 29.20
N VAL A 258 -7.36 14.97 29.03
CA VAL A 258 -6.41 14.83 30.15
C VAL A 258 -6.20 16.17 30.86
N LEU A 259 -5.92 17.23 30.11
CA LEU A 259 -5.74 18.57 30.67
C LEU A 259 -6.99 19.08 31.39
N SER A 260 -8.18 18.77 30.87
CA SER A 260 -9.45 19.15 31.50
C SER A 260 -9.66 18.39 32.82
N LEU A 261 -9.39 17.09 32.86
CA LEU A 261 -9.50 16.27 34.07
C LEU A 261 -8.50 16.73 35.15
N ASP A 262 -7.25 16.98 34.75
CA ASP A 262 -6.22 17.49 35.67
C ASP A 262 -6.58 18.87 36.22
N SER A 263 -7.11 19.76 35.36
CA SER A 263 -7.58 21.09 35.77
C SER A 263 -8.74 20.99 36.76
N LEU A 264 -9.68 20.07 36.56
CA LEU A 264 -10.80 19.82 37.49
C LEU A 264 -10.31 19.35 38.85
N VAL A 265 -9.37 18.40 38.87
CA VAL A 265 -8.77 17.90 40.13
C VAL A 265 -8.03 19.01 40.86
N PHE A 266 -7.23 19.80 40.13
CA PHE A 266 -6.50 20.94 40.69
C PHE A 266 -7.43 22.02 41.27
N MET A 267 -8.46 22.42 40.51
CA MET A 267 -9.48 23.36 41.00
C MET A 267 -10.22 22.81 42.22
N GLY A 268 -10.55 21.52 42.22
CA GLY A 268 -11.15 20.84 43.37
C GLY A 268 -10.29 20.93 44.63
N SER A 269 -8.98 20.73 44.48
CA SER A 269 -8.03 20.85 45.57
C SER A 269 -7.92 22.27 46.11
N ILE A 270 -7.93 23.29 45.25
CA ILE A 270 -7.86 24.70 45.66
C ILE A 270 -9.16 25.15 46.33
N ALA A 271 -10.30 24.79 45.74
CA ALA A 271 -11.61 25.20 46.22
C ALA A 271 -12.10 24.38 47.43
N GLY A 272 -11.34 23.37 47.86
CA GLY A 272 -11.74 22.47 48.95
C GLY A 272 -12.99 21.64 48.61
N LEU A 273 -13.19 21.30 47.33
CA LEU A 273 -14.33 20.53 46.85
C LEU A 273 -13.94 19.04 46.70
N PRO A 274 -14.21 18.19 47.72
CA PRO A 274 -13.67 16.83 47.77
C PRO A 274 -14.19 15.93 46.64
N PHE A 275 -15.38 16.22 46.09
CA PHE A 275 -15.91 15.45 44.96
C PHE A 275 -15.08 15.62 43.70
N LEU A 276 -14.50 16.81 43.44
CA LEU A 276 -13.63 17.06 42.28
C LEU A 276 -12.22 16.47 42.47
N ALA A 277 -11.79 16.27 43.72
CA ALA A 277 -10.55 15.59 44.07
C ALA A 277 -10.73 14.05 44.16
N ALA A 278 -11.89 13.51 43.78
CA ALA A 278 -12.14 12.08 43.83
C ALA A 278 -11.15 11.31 42.92
N PRO A 279 -10.62 10.16 43.36
CA PRO A 279 -9.64 9.37 42.59
C PRO A 279 -10.08 9.02 41.16
N ILE A 280 -11.40 8.97 40.92
CA ILE A 280 -11.97 8.65 39.61
C ILE A 280 -11.52 9.60 38.51
N PHE A 281 -11.33 10.90 38.81
CA PHE A 281 -10.90 11.87 37.80
C PHE A 281 -9.43 11.67 37.41
N SER A 282 -8.54 11.46 38.38
CA SER A 282 -7.13 11.15 38.12
C SER A 282 -6.97 9.81 37.40
N VAL A 283 -7.70 8.77 37.83
CA VAL A 283 -7.69 7.47 37.14
C VAL A 283 -8.20 7.63 35.71
N ALA A 284 -9.31 8.34 35.48
CA ALA A 284 -9.82 8.62 34.15
C ALA A 284 -8.78 9.32 33.26
N GLY A 285 -8.05 10.31 33.79
CA GLY A 285 -6.95 10.97 33.07
C GLY A 285 -5.86 9.99 32.64
N VAL A 286 -5.42 9.12 33.54
CA VAL A 286 -4.42 8.08 33.24
C VAL A 286 -4.96 7.07 32.20
N LEU A 287 -6.22 6.68 32.28
CA LEU A 287 -6.85 5.79 31.31
C LEU A 287 -6.90 6.41 29.92
N VAL A 288 -7.26 7.70 29.81
CA VAL A 288 -7.22 8.43 28.54
C VAL A 288 -5.79 8.53 28.01
N ALA A 289 -4.80 8.76 28.86
CA ALA A 289 -3.40 8.82 28.47
C ALA A 289 -2.90 7.46 27.91
N PHE A 290 -3.23 6.34 28.56
CA PHE A 290 -2.88 5.01 28.03
C PHE A 290 -3.59 4.67 26.73
N PHE A 291 -4.85 5.06 26.59
CA PHE A 291 -5.58 4.92 25.33
C PHE A 291 -4.91 5.75 24.21
N ALA A 292 -4.53 6.99 24.49
CA ALA A 292 -3.83 7.86 23.55
C ALA A 292 -2.48 7.26 23.13
N LEU A 293 -1.72 6.72 24.09
CA LEU A 293 -0.46 6.02 23.82
C LEU A 293 -0.65 4.80 22.91
N GLY A 294 -1.66 3.97 23.19
CA GLY A 294 -1.99 2.82 22.35
C GLY A 294 -2.38 3.22 20.94
N ALA A 295 -3.23 4.25 20.81
CA ALA A 295 -3.60 4.79 19.50
C ALA A 295 -2.37 5.34 18.74
N ARG A 296 -1.47 6.02 19.45
CA ARG A 296 -0.22 6.53 18.86
C ARG A 296 0.71 5.41 18.41
N THR A 297 0.83 4.33 19.18
CA THR A 297 1.61 3.15 18.77
C THR A 297 1.05 2.51 17.50
N ILE A 298 -0.28 2.47 17.34
CA ILE A 298 -0.91 2.01 16.08
C ILE A 298 -0.61 2.97 14.94
N GLU A 299 -0.70 4.29 15.16
CA GLU A 299 -0.37 5.31 14.16
C GLU A 299 1.09 5.17 13.69
N ASP A 300 2.03 5.06 14.62
CA ASP A 300 3.47 4.94 14.32
C ASP A 300 3.78 3.62 13.58
N GLY A 301 3.02 2.54 13.85
CA GLY A 301 3.14 1.27 13.14
C GLY A 301 2.55 1.31 11.72
N LEU A 302 1.42 2.00 11.52
CA LEU A 302 0.79 2.13 10.20
C LEU A 302 1.44 3.19 9.31
N GLN A 303 2.10 4.18 9.90
CA GLN A 303 2.70 5.35 9.24
C GLN A 303 1.78 6.03 8.19
N PRO A 304 0.51 6.32 8.52
CA PRO A 304 -0.47 6.78 7.54
C PRO A 304 -0.10 8.14 6.93
N GLY A 305 0.59 9.00 7.68
CA GLY A 305 1.07 10.30 7.19
C GLY A 305 2.16 10.15 6.11
N VAL A 306 3.14 9.27 6.33
CA VAL A 306 4.22 8.98 5.38
C VAL A 306 3.65 8.37 4.10
N GLU A 307 2.74 7.40 4.24
CA GLU A 307 2.10 6.76 3.10
C GLU A 307 1.22 7.72 2.29
N ALA A 308 0.46 8.60 2.97
CA ALA A 308 -0.34 9.62 2.30
C ALA A 308 0.54 10.60 1.53
N GLU A 309 1.69 11.01 2.09
CA GLU A 309 2.60 11.92 1.42
C GLU A 309 3.29 11.28 0.20
N ARG A 310 3.77 10.04 0.35
CA ARG A 310 4.31 9.25 -0.78
C ARG A 310 3.32 9.17 -1.94
N MET A 311 2.04 8.88 -1.64
CA MET A 311 0.98 8.84 -2.65
C MET A 311 0.68 10.21 -3.29
N ARG A 312 0.83 11.32 -2.55
CA ARG A 312 0.68 12.67 -3.14
C ARG A 312 1.80 12.96 -4.12
N GLN A 313 3.04 12.67 -3.75
CA GLN A 313 4.22 12.88 -4.60
C GLN A 313 4.11 12.06 -5.89
N TYR A 314 3.79 10.76 -5.76
CA TYR A 314 3.58 9.89 -6.91
C TYR A 314 2.45 10.39 -7.81
N ARG A 315 1.30 10.81 -7.24
CA ARG A 315 0.20 11.40 -8.02
C ARG A 315 0.62 12.66 -8.77
N ILE A 316 1.47 13.52 -8.18
CA ILE A 316 1.99 14.72 -8.85
C ILE A 316 2.84 14.32 -10.06
N ALA A 317 3.73 13.34 -9.91
CA ALA A 317 4.53 12.81 -11.01
C ALA A 317 3.65 12.24 -12.12
N LEU A 318 2.68 11.37 -11.77
CA LEU A 318 1.73 10.80 -12.73
C LEU A 318 0.94 11.86 -13.49
N ASN A 319 0.40 12.87 -12.81
CA ASN A 319 -0.36 13.94 -13.47
C ASN A 319 0.51 14.79 -14.40
N ARG A 320 1.79 15.02 -14.04
CA ARG A 320 2.74 15.74 -14.89
C ARG A 320 3.01 14.94 -16.17
N SER A 321 3.34 13.67 -16.03
CA SER A 321 3.59 12.78 -17.18
C SER A 321 2.33 12.61 -18.02
N HIS A 322 1.15 12.46 -17.40
CA HIS A 322 -0.12 12.36 -18.13
C HIS A 322 -0.45 13.64 -18.91
N ALA A 323 -0.21 14.82 -18.33
CA ALA A 323 -0.41 16.09 -19.03
C ALA A 323 0.52 16.23 -20.24
N ARG A 324 1.80 15.84 -20.11
CA ARG A 324 2.74 15.78 -21.24
C ARG A 324 2.26 14.80 -22.30
N TYR A 325 1.84 13.61 -21.88
CA TYR A 325 1.32 12.56 -22.76
C TYR A 325 0.13 13.02 -23.60
N ARG A 326 -0.84 13.72 -23.00
CA ARG A 326 -2.00 14.26 -23.71
C ARG A 326 -1.67 15.43 -24.63
N GLY A 327 -0.58 16.16 -24.35
CA GLY A 327 -0.11 17.27 -25.18
C GLY A 327 0.79 16.85 -26.35
N ALA A 328 1.32 15.63 -26.31
CA ALA A 328 2.24 15.09 -27.32
C ALA A 328 1.52 14.80 -28.65
N LYS A 329 2.20 15.11 -29.76
CA LYS A 329 1.61 15.03 -31.11
C LYS A 329 2.17 13.90 -31.96
N THR A 330 3.42 13.51 -31.72
CA THR A 330 4.08 12.43 -32.45
C THR A 330 4.29 11.21 -31.55
N PRO A 331 4.55 10.03 -32.13
CA PRO A 331 4.96 8.85 -31.39
C PRO A 331 6.18 9.08 -30.50
N ASP A 332 7.20 9.77 -31.03
CA ASP A 332 8.40 10.14 -30.27
C ASP A 332 8.06 10.99 -29.04
N ASP A 333 7.23 12.02 -29.21
CA ASP A 333 6.81 12.90 -28.12
C ASP A 333 5.99 12.15 -27.05
N ARG A 334 5.31 11.06 -27.44
CA ARG A 334 4.45 10.27 -26.54
C ARG A 334 5.22 9.25 -25.71
N ILE A 335 6.46 8.92 -26.07
CA ILE A 335 7.25 7.92 -25.37
C ILE A 335 7.92 8.45 -24.12
N GLU A 336 8.50 9.66 -24.16
CA GLU A 336 9.12 10.22 -22.95
C GLU A 336 8.15 10.26 -21.76
N PRO A 337 6.87 10.68 -21.90
CA PRO A 337 5.92 10.63 -20.81
C PRO A 337 5.58 9.21 -20.33
N MET A 338 5.61 8.20 -21.21
CA MET A 338 5.43 6.80 -20.82
C MET A 338 6.63 6.33 -19.98
N ILE A 339 7.85 6.65 -20.42
CA ILE A 339 9.09 6.36 -19.67
C ILE A 339 9.04 7.04 -18.30
N ASP A 340 8.66 8.32 -18.25
CA ASP A 340 8.54 9.08 -17.00
C ASP A 340 7.58 8.40 -16.01
N LEU A 341 6.43 7.89 -16.51
CA LEU A 341 5.48 7.17 -15.66
C LEU A 341 6.09 5.89 -15.10
N GLU A 342 6.80 5.13 -15.93
CA GLU A 342 7.37 3.85 -15.53
C GLU A 342 8.52 4.03 -14.54
N ASN A 343 9.34 5.05 -14.72
CA ASN A 343 10.33 5.47 -13.74
C ASN A 343 9.68 5.96 -12.45
N ALA A 344 8.67 6.83 -12.52
CA ALA A 344 7.96 7.29 -11.32
C ALA A 344 7.31 6.14 -10.54
N SER A 345 6.83 5.10 -11.24
CA SER A 345 6.29 3.88 -10.61
C SER A 345 7.38 3.10 -9.86
N PHE A 346 8.59 3.01 -10.43
CA PHE A 346 9.72 2.36 -9.78
C PHE A 346 10.26 3.18 -8.60
N GLU A 347 10.42 4.49 -8.80
CA GLU A 347 10.87 5.47 -7.81
C GLU A 347 9.93 5.56 -6.61
N GLU A 348 8.61 5.36 -6.79
CA GLU A 348 7.65 5.28 -5.67
C GLU A 348 7.83 3.98 -4.87
N MET A 349 8.12 2.89 -5.55
CA MET A 349 8.25 1.56 -4.93
C MET A 349 9.50 1.47 -4.06
N ILE A 350 10.63 2.05 -4.47
CA ILE A 350 11.90 2.01 -3.71
C ILE A 350 11.76 2.50 -2.25
N PRO A 351 11.27 3.73 -1.98
CA PRO A 351 11.08 4.20 -0.62
C PRO A 351 10.01 3.39 0.11
N PHE A 352 8.98 2.87 -0.58
CA PHE A 352 8.05 1.92 0.03
C PHE A 352 8.78 0.68 0.56
N LEU A 353 9.62 0.04 -0.24
CA LEU A 353 10.38 -1.15 0.15
C LEU A 353 11.38 -0.83 1.26
N LYS A 354 12.16 0.26 1.13
CA LYS A 354 13.16 0.67 2.14
C LYS A 354 12.52 0.99 3.49
N THR A 355 11.49 1.86 3.51
CA THR A 355 10.80 2.24 4.76
C THR A 355 10.17 1.03 5.42
N ASN A 356 9.45 0.20 4.65
CA ASN A 356 8.82 -0.97 5.23
C ASN A 356 9.86 -2.01 5.66
N PHE A 357 10.96 -2.21 4.94
CA PHE A 357 12.04 -3.13 5.33
C PHE A 357 12.74 -2.71 6.63
N ALA A 358 12.99 -1.41 6.81
CA ALA A 358 13.58 -0.86 8.03
C ALA A 358 12.62 -0.89 9.25
N ALA A 359 11.31 -0.87 9.03
CA ALA A 359 10.32 -0.79 10.12
C ALA A 359 10.39 -1.98 11.10
N THR A 360 10.75 -1.74 12.36
CA THR A 360 10.88 -2.80 13.38
C THR A 360 9.53 -3.25 13.94
N PHE A 361 8.48 -2.45 13.76
CA PHE A 361 7.14 -2.70 14.29
C PHE A 361 6.19 -3.22 13.20
N VAL A 362 5.14 -3.90 13.67
CA VAL A 362 4.19 -4.71 12.87
C VAL A 362 3.55 -3.94 11.70
N MET A 363 3.62 -4.54 10.51
CA MET A 363 3.07 -4.05 9.22
C MET A 363 1.60 -4.34 8.98
#